data_AF-A0A133V2K2-F1
#
_entry.id   AF-A0A133V2K2-F1
#
_cell.length_a   1.000
_cell.length_b   1.000
_cell.length_c   1.000
_cell.angle_alpha   90.00
_cell.angle_beta   90.00
_cell.angle_gamma   90.00
#
_symmetry.space_group_name_H-M   'P 1'
#
loop_
_entity.id
_entity.type
_entity.pdbx_description
1 polymer ?
#
loop_
_entity_poly.entity_id
_entity_poly.type
_entity_poly.pdbx_seq_one_letter_code
_entity_poly.pdbx_strand_id
1 'polypeptide(L)'
;MLLFVRNSVDGAVERLGFDNGSEGRGRPSYPPEDLAKGVLLQQYFEVSNRVAAGFVDLFKEKLGIEDAYSYKRLERAYDDPHVAMILRKVFKMSQEPVEEGWSRKRHWTPIAT
;
A
#
# COMPACT_ATOMS: atom_id res chain seq x y z
N MET A 1 -3.22 -9.69 -5.96
CA MET A 1 -3.28 -9.21 -4.56
C MET A 1 -2.03 -8.42 -4.15
N LEU A 2 -0.82 -9.01 -4.17
CA LEU A 2 0.42 -8.33 -3.74
C LEU A 2 0.69 -6.99 -4.45
N LEU A 3 0.59 -6.98 -5.78
CA LEU A 3 0.76 -5.74 -6.57
C LEU A 3 -0.33 -4.70 -6.29
N PHE A 4 -1.55 -5.16 -5.97
CA PHE A 4 -2.63 -4.25 -5.58
C PHE A 4 -2.30 -3.58 -4.24
N VAL A 5 -1.84 -4.36 -3.25
CA VAL A 5 -1.41 -3.82 -1.94
C VAL A 5 -0.30 -2.79 -2.12
N ARG A 6 0.74 -3.14 -2.89
CA ARG A 6 1.83 -2.22 -3.20
C ARG A 6 1.33 -0.93 -3.85
N ASN A 7 0.68 -1.03 -5.02
CA ASN A 7 0.27 0.14 -5.78
C ASN A 7 -0.73 1.03 -5.02
N SER A 8 -1.60 0.43 -4.21
CA SER A 8 -2.56 1.18 -3.40
C SER A 8 -1.86 1.98 -2.30
N VAL A 9 -0.92 1.35 -1.60
CA VAL A 9 -0.15 2.03 -0.53
C VAL A 9 0.78 3.08 -1.12
N ASP A 10 1.54 2.75 -2.17
CA ASP A 10 2.47 3.67 -2.82
C ASP A 10 1.71 4.90 -3.34
N GLY A 11 0.57 4.71 -4.01
CA GLY A 11 -0.28 5.81 -4.46
C GLY A 11 -0.93 6.61 -3.32
N ALA A 12 -1.21 5.98 -2.18
CA ALA A 12 -1.69 6.70 -1.00
C ALA A 12 -0.60 7.58 -0.37
N VAL A 13 0.63 7.07 -0.26
CA VAL A 13 1.80 7.81 0.23
C VAL A 13 2.08 9.01 -0.66
N GLU A 14 2.11 8.81 -1.98
CA GLU A 14 2.31 9.87 -2.97
C GLU A 14 1.27 10.99 -2.82
N ARG A 15 -0.01 10.65 -2.72
CA ARG A 15 -1.10 11.63 -2.58
C ARG A 15 -1.16 12.30 -1.21
N LEU A 16 -0.63 11.68 -0.17
CA LEU A 16 -0.51 12.30 1.15
C LEU A 16 0.63 13.32 1.20
N GLY A 17 1.54 13.31 0.21
CA GLY A 17 2.68 14.21 0.18
C GLY A 17 3.60 14.00 1.38
N PHE A 18 3.81 12.73 1.78
CA PHE A 18 4.88 12.44 2.75
C PHE A 18 6.20 12.89 2.12
N ASP A 19 6.69 14.04 2.56
CA ASP A 19 7.94 14.61 2.05
C ASP A 19 9.09 13.65 2.37
N ASN A 20 9.73 13.16 1.31
CA ASN A 20 10.95 12.35 1.39
C ASN A 20 12.17 13.13 1.94
N GLY A 21 11.99 14.38 2.38
CA GLY A 21 13.08 15.34 2.64
C GLY A 21 13.02 16.15 3.93
N SER A 22 12.10 15.91 4.88
CA SER A 22 12.15 16.62 6.17
C SER A 22 13.00 15.85 7.20
N GLU A 23 14.24 16.31 7.41
CA GLU A 23 15.12 15.96 8.54
C GLU A 23 14.57 16.50 9.89
N GLY A 24 13.25 16.40 10.11
CA GLY A 24 12.55 16.90 11.28
C GLY A 24 12.38 15.82 12.33
N ARG A 25 13.32 15.75 13.28
CA ARG A 25 13.18 15.19 14.65
C ARG A 25 12.30 13.93 14.79
N GLY A 26 12.89 12.79 14.44
CA GLY A 26 12.39 11.46 14.79
C GLY A 26 11.73 10.71 13.64
N ARG A 27 12.50 10.41 12.58
CA ARG A 27 12.10 9.39 11.59
C ARG A 27 11.68 8.14 12.38
N PRO A 28 10.46 7.61 12.19
CA PRO A 28 10.12 6.31 12.75
C PRO A 28 11.19 5.33 12.29
N SER A 29 11.66 4.45 13.19
CA SER A 29 12.78 3.55 12.87
C SER A 29 12.53 2.71 11.60
N TYR A 30 11.27 2.55 11.17
CA TYR A 30 10.86 1.87 9.94
C TYR A 30 9.89 2.72 9.11
N PRO A 31 9.86 2.56 7.78
CA PRO A 31 8.90 3.23 6.91
C PRO A 31 7.46 2.81 7.27
N PRO A 32 6.54 3.76 7.52
CA PRO A 32 5.14 3.43 7.82
C PRO A 32 4.41 2.80 6.63
N GLU A 33 4.86 3.05 5.40
CA GLU A 33 4.34 2.43 4.18
C GLU A 33 4.52 0.91 4.15
N ASP A 34 5.68 0.42 4.59
CA ASP A 34 5.98 -1.02 4.62
C ASP A 34 5.12 -1.75 5.65
N LEU A 35 4.87 -1.10 6.79
CA LEU A 35 3.95 -1.59 7.82
C LEU A 35 2.51 -1.61 7.31
N ALA A 36 2.07 -0.56 6.60
CA ALA A 36 0.73 -0.52 6.01
C ALA A 36 0.51 -1.64 4.98
N LYS A 37 1.53 -1.96 4.16
CA LYS A 37 1.50 -3.11 3.24
C LYS A 37 1.31 -4.42 4.00
N GLY A 38 2.01 -4.60 5.12
CA GLY A 38 1.86 -5.78 5.98
C GLY A 38 0.48 -5.90 6.62
N VAL A 39 -0.08 -4.79 7.11
CA VAL A 39 -1.44 -4.76 7.67
C VAL A 39 -2.46 -5.14 6.60
N LEU A 40 -2.37 -4.58 5.39
CA LEU A 40 -3.28 -4.95 4.31
C LEU A 40 -3.16 -6.41 3.90
N LEU A 41 -1.94 -6.97 3.84
CA LEU A 41 -1.77 -8.41 3.59
C LEU A 41 -2.40 -9.26 4.67
N GLN A 42 -2.23 -8.88 5.93
CA GLN A 42 -2.87 -9.58 7.04
C GLN A 42 -4.39 -9.62 6.87
N GLN A 43 -5.01 -8.50 6.50
CA GLN A 43 -6.45 -8.41 6.30
C GLN A 43 -6.90 -9.18 5.06
N TYR A 44 -6.20 -9.07 3.93
CA TYR A 44 -6.59 -9.75 2.69
C TYR A 44 -6.48 -11.27 2.77
N PHE A 45 -5.54 -11.78 3.54
CA PHE A 45 -5.34 -13.22 3.69
C PHE A 45 -5.95 -13.77 4.99
N GLU A 46 -6.52 -12.92 5.84
CA GLU A 46 -7.16 -13.27 7.12
C GLU A 46 -6.24 -14.09 8.05
N VAL A 47 -4.96 -13.69 8.12
CA VAL A 47 -3.94 -14.42 8.87
C VAL A 47 -3.50 -13.68 10.15
N SER A 48 -2.77 -14.37 11.03
CA SER A 48 -2.17 -13.74 12.21
C SER A 48 -0.99 -12.81 11.83
N ASN A 49 -0.64 -11.87 12.72
CA ASN A 49 0.54 -10.99 12.55
C ASN A 49 1.82 -11.76 12.22
N ARG A 50 2.00 -12.96 12.83
CA ARG A 50 3.18 -13.80 12.60
C ARG A 50 3.23 -14.33 11.18
N VAL A 51 2.11 -14.83 10.67
CA VAL A 51 2.02 -15.35 9.30
C VAL A 51 2.13 -14.20 8.30
N ALA A 52 1.48 -13.06 8.55
CA ALA A 52 1.59 -11.87 7.71
C ALA A 52 3.04 -11.35 7.63
N ALA A 53 3.78 -11.30 8.74
CA ALA A 53 5.21 -10.95 8.72
C ALA A 53 6.03 -11.96 7.89
N GLY A 54 5.69 -13.25 7.95
CA GLY A 54 6.28 -14.27 7.07
C GLY A 54 5.96 -14.04 5.58
N PHE A 55 4.75 -13.60 5.26
CA PHE A 55 4.38 -13.23 3.88
C PHE A 55 5.11 -11.98 3.40
N VAL A 56 5.30 -10.99 4.28
CA VAL A 56 6.10 -9.80 3.96
C VAL A 56 7.53 -10.21 3.62
N ASP A 57 8.16 -11.07 4.43
CA ASP A 57 9.51 -11.55 4.15
C ASP A 57 9.59 -12.34 2.83
N LEU A 58 8.61 -13.23 2.58
CA LEU A 58 8.55 -14.03 1.36
C LEU A 58 8.32 -13.19 0.09
N PHE A 59 7.51 -12.13 0.18
CA PHE A 59 7.08 -11.34 -0.98
C PHE A 59 7.63 -9.91 -1.01
N LYS A 60 8.66 -9.60 -0.21
CA LYS A 60 9.22 -8.25 -0.07
C LYS A 60 9.54 -7.55 -1.40
N GLU A 61 10.12 -8.27 -2.35
CA GLU A 61 10.42 -7.75 -3.69
C GLU A 61 9.14 -7.28 -4.42
N LYS A 62 8.06 -8.07 -4.34
CA LYS A 62 6.77 -7.73 -4.97
C LYS A 62 6.05 -6.60 -4.26
N LEU A 63 6.28 -6.45 -2.96
CA LEU A 63 5.74 -5.36 -2.15
C LEU A 63 6.58 -4.08 -2.26
N GLY A 64 7.78 -4.17 -2.84
CA GLY A 64 8.73 -3.04 -2.89
C GLY A 64 9.27 -2.70 -1.50
N ILE A 65 9.46 -3.70 -0.64
CA ILE A 65 10.01 -3.55 0.71
C ILE A 65 11.47 -3.99 0.66
N GLU A 66 12.38 -3.14 1.14
CA GLU A 66 13.82 -3.44 1.19
C GLU A 66 14.12 -4.45 2.31
N ASP A 67 13.67 -4.14 3.53
CA ASP A 67 13.95 -4.92 4.72
C ASP A 67 12.68 -5.49 5.37
N ALA A 68 12.67 -6.81 5.54
CA ALA A 68 11.61 -7.47 6.29
C ALA A 68 11.65 -7.06 7.77
N TYR A 69 10.53 -7.28 8.47
CA TYR A 69 10.37 -6.94 9.87
C TYR A 69 9.72 -8.07 10.67
N SER A 70 9.94 -8.05 11.98
CA SER A 70 9.34 -9.03 12.89
C SER A 70 7.84 -8.80 13.06
N TYR A 71 7.13 -9.86 13.43
CA TYR A 71 5.70 -9.78 13.75
C TYR A 71 5.37 -8.77 14.86
N LYS A 72 6.31 -8.51 15.78
CA LYS A 72 6.17 -7.49 16.83
C LYS A 72 6.19 -6.07 16.30
N ARG A 73 6.86 -5.83 15.17
CA ARG A 73 6.76 -4.54 14.48
C ARG A 73 5.40 -4.39 13.81
N LEU A 74 4.90 -5.45 13.16
CA LEU A 74 3.56 -5.45 12.58
C LEU A 74 2.45 -5.26 13.64
N GLU A 75 2.60 -5.87 14.81
CA GLU A 75 1.69 -5.68 15.95
C GLU A 75 1.62 -4.20 16.39
N ARG A 76 2.76 -3.49 16.41
CA ARG A 76 2.80 -2.05 16.75
C ARG A 76 2.29 -1.13 15.65
N ALA A 77 2.14 -1.63 14.41
CA ALA A 77 1.65 -0.82 13.29
C ALA A 77 0.22 -0.33 13.52
N TYR A 78 -0.58 -1.06 14.31
CA TYR A 78 -1.94 -0.66 14.68
C TYR A 78 -1.98 0.61 15.54
N ASP A 79 -0.90 0.92 16.26
CA ASP A 79 -0.77 2.11 17.10
C ASP A 79 -0.07 3.29 16.38
N ASP A 80 0.41 3.09 15.14
CA ASP A 80 1.16 4.11 14.40
C ASP A 80 0.20 5.06 13.65
N PRO A 81 0.18 6.37 13.97
CA PRO A 81 -0.73 7.32 13.33
C PRO A 81 -0.46 7.51 11.83
N HIS A 82 0.78 7.34 11.37
CA HIS A 82 1.11 7.41 9.95
C HIS A 82 0.58 6.20 9.19
N VAL A 83 0.69 5.00 9.78
CA VAL A 83 0.09 3.78 9.21
C VAL A 83 -1.42 3.94 9.08
N ALA A 84 -2.09 4.42 10.14
CA ALA A 84 -3.53 4.67 10.12
C ALA A 84 -3.91 5.70 9.03
N MET A 85 -3.12 6.76 8.86
CA MET A 85 -3.35 7.78 7.83
C MET A 85 -3.23 7.20 6.41
N ILE A 86 -2.22 6.36 6.16
CA ILE A 86 -2.03 5.65 4.89
C ILE A 86 -3.22 4.74 4.60
N LEU A 87 -3.60 3.88 5.54
CA LEU A 87 -4.73 2.95 5.37
C LEU A 87 -6.05 3.68 5.11
N ARG A 88 -6.28 4.79 5.81
CA ARG A 88 -7.45 5.66 5.56
C ARG A 88 -7.43 6.24 4.14
N LYS A 89 -6.26 6.63 3.63
CA LYS A 89 -6.14 7.15 2.27
C LYS A 89 -6.35 6.04 1.23
N VAL A 90 -5.79 4.85 1.44
CA VAL A 90 -6.04 3.66 0.60
C VAL A 90 -7.54 3.38 0.52
N PHE A 91 -8.24 3.38 1.65
CA PHE A 91 -9.69 3.18 1.68
C PHE A 91 -10.46 4.27 0.94
N LYS A 92 -10.06 5.54 1.07
CA LYS A 92 -10.68 6.63 0.30
C LYS A 92 -10.46 6.44 -1.21
N MET A 93 -9.25 6.05 -1.61
CA MET A 93 -8.90 5.83 -3.00
C MET A 93 -9.68 4.67 -3.63
N SER A 94 -9.97 3.60 -2.89
CA SER A 94 -10.77 2.49 -3.41
C SER A 94 -12.25 2.84 -3.62
N GLN A 95 -12.72 3.97 -3.07
CA GLN A 95 -14.06 4.50 -3.23
C GLN A 95 -14.16 5.59 -4.30
N GLU A 96 -13.05 6.01 -4.89
CA GLU A 96 -13.05 6.99 -5.97
C GLU A 96 -13.68 6.36 -7.23
N PRO A 97 -14.53 7.09 -7.97
CA PRO A 97 -15.11 6.59 -9.20
C PRO A 97 -14.00 6.30 -10.21
N VAL A 98 -14.07 5.14 -10.86
CA VAL A 98 -13.19 4.85 -11.99
C VAL A 98 -13.61 5.77 -13.13
N GLU A 99 -12.77 6.74 -13.49
CA GLU A 99 -13.04 7.55 -14.67
C GLU A 99 -13.03 6.64 -15.92
N GLU A 100 -14.19 6.47 -16.55
CA GLU A 100 -14.34 5.79 -17.84
C GLU A 100 -13.77 6.64 -18.99
N GLY A 101 -12.47 6.93 -18.94
CA GLY A 101 -11.74 7.64 -20.02
C GLY A 101 -10.79 6.73 -20.81
N TRP A 102 -10.43 5.57 -20.26
CA TRP A 102 -9.42 4.68 -20.85
C TRP A 102 -9.94 3.69 -21.90
N SER A 103 -11.27 3.55 -22.03
CA SER A 103 -11.89 2.58 -22.97
C SER A 103 -12.10 3.13 -24.39
N ARG A 104 -11.98 4.46 -24.62
CA ARG A 104 -12.33 5.07 -25.92
C ARG A 104 -11.16 5.29 -26.89
N LYS A 105 -9.93 4.90 -26.54
CA LYS A 105 -8.72 5.09 -27.38
C LYS A 105 -8.15 3.81 -28.02
N ARG A 106 -8.85 2.68 -27.97
CA ARG A 106 -8.50 1.50 -28.77
C ARG A 106 -9.58 1.21 -29.80
N HIS A 107 -9.36 1.77 -30.97
CA HIS A 107 -9.73 1.21 -32.28
C HIS A 107 -11.20 0.78 -32.44
N TRP A 108 -12.05 1.75 -32.79
CA TRP A 108 -13.27 1.47 -33.54
C TRP A 108 -13.22 2.25 -34.85
N THR A 109 -12.83 1.56 -35.94
CA THR A 109 -13.15 2.00 -37.30
C THR A 109 -14.54 1.45 -37.62
N PRO A 110 -15.56 2.30 -37.84
CA PRO A 110 -16.84 1.81 -38.31
C PRO A 110 -16.66 1.34 -39.76
N ILE A 111 -17.01 0.09 -40.03
CA ILE A 111 -17.14 -0.42 -41.40
C ILE A 111 -18.37 0.27 -41.98
N ALA A 112 -18.16 1.21 -42.90
CA ALA A 112 -19.23 1.80 -43.69
C ALA A 112 -19.89 0.70 -44.53
N THR A 113 -21.21 0.60 -44.46
CA THR A 113 -22.04 -0.27 -45.31
C THR A 113 -22.50 0.53 -46.53
#